data_AF-A0A539DWE3-F1
#
_entry.id   AF-A0A539DWE3-F1
#
_cell.length_a   1.000
_cell.length_b   1.000
_cell.length_c   1.000
_cell.angle_alpha   90.00
_cell.angle_beta   90.00
_cell.angle_gamma   90.00
#
_symmetry.space_group_name_H-M   'P 1'
#
loop_
_entity.id
_entity.type
_entity.pdbx_description
1 polymer ?
#
loop_
_entity_poly.entity_id
_entity_poly.type
_entity_poly.pdbx_seq_one_letter_code
_entity_poly.pdbx_strand_id
1 'polypeptide(L)'
;MHSSTDSGGSTDSGGPTAGKWSACWVTGPDAGRAHLFATGDTIVVGRASQADVRCDDPFLEPFHAQVGRVDERWEIVQLAGRSPLRVDKTAITLGSSVIRLAPAPAGAAARVASIGADAGAVGAPPVTVNRTPRMVATWDPRPVALEPADPPPTEPGTGGLVPAVVALAGAAVVAVVLAQPMFVLFGVIGTAAAVATWAVSRVSYRRRCREHTAGQHSRQARFASEVAAQRTAWSEFHWSAAPALHRLIEELADGAASIWRRRADHPDAHSICVGIGAVVFEPAVSGVPPGDDRVAAVLAREQPVCVDLGPGARVAAGGCAAAAVVRAAIVGLAIATGPADWQLVIVTEQPDAWSWVRQLPHLADGVGAARMVDTRELLELSREGVAWTGCHTVVVTDMAEQLSLRTAPLRRLMA
;
A
#
# COMPACT_ATOMS: atom_id res chain seq x y z
N MET A 1 -76.41 21.33 7.47
CA MET A 1 -75.36 22.34 7.22
C MET A 1 -74.18 21.93 8.09
N HIS A 2 -73.23 21.16 7.53
CA HIS A 2 -71.98 21.68 6.92
C HIS A 2 -71.22 22.55 7.96
N SER A 3 -70.03 22.19 8.45
CA SER A 3 -68.90 21.65 7.70
C SER A 3 -67.90 20.89 8.58
N SER A 4 -67.43 19.76 8.06
CA SER A 4 -66.16 19.13 8.42
C SER A 4 -65.01 19.95 7.84
N THR A 5 -63.94 20.14 8.61
CA THR A 5 -62.64 20.60 8.09
C THR A 5 -61.66 19.44 8.20
N ASP A 6 -61.29 18.93 7.03
CA ASP A 6 -60.17 18.05 6.76
C ASP A 6 -58.87 18.61 7.35
N SER A 7 -58.27 17.87 8.27
CA SER A 7 -56.85 17.98 8.59
C SER A 7 -56.07 17.07 7.63
N GLY A 8 -55.69 17.65 6.49
CA GLY A 8 -54.82 17.04 5.50
C GLY A 8 -53.41 16.80 6.06
N GLY A 9 -52.89 15.60 5.77
CA GLY A 9 -51.61 15.11 6.25
C GLY A 9 -50.38 15.86 5.72
N SER A 10 -49.40 15.97 6.60
CA SER A 10 -47.98 16.04 6.25
C SER A 10 -47.34 14.79 6.85
N THR A 11 -47.54 13.64 6.19
CA THR A 11 -46.66 12.49 6.38
C THR A 11 -45.28 12.92 5.92
N ASP A 12 -44.43 13.21 6.89
CA ASP A 12 -42.99 13.30 6.76
C ASP A 12 -42.53 11.94 6.23
N SER A 13 -42.51 11.83 4.90
CA SER A 13 -42.00 10.67 4.20
C SER A 13 -40.49 10.74 4.36
N GLY A 14 -40.01 10.12 5.43
CA GLY A 14 -38.62 9.73 5.58
C GLY A 14 -38.23 8.85 4.41
N GLY A 15 -37.84 9.49 3.31
CA GLY A 15 -37.08 8.85 2.25
C GLY A 15 -35.79 8.28 2.86
N PRO A 16 -35.26 7.18 2.30
CA PRO A 16 -34.01 6.60 2.78
C PRO A 16 -32.96 7.72 2.81
N THR A 17 -32.33 7.93 3.96
CA THR A 17 -31.22 8.86 4.13
C THR A 17 -30.21 8.59 3.03
N ALA A 18 -30.18 9.46 2.01
CA ALA A 18 -29.26 9.34 0.89
C ALA A 18 -27.85 9.25 1.48
N GLY A 19 -27.18 8.12 1.24
CA GLY A 19 -25.84 7.88 1.75
C GLY A 19 -24.93 9.03 1.29
N LYS A 20 -24.41 9.81 2.23
CA LYS A 20 -23.40 10.81 1.90
C LYS A 20 -22.07 10.09 1.68
N TRP A 21 -21.35 10.50 0.66
CA TRP A 21 -20.03 9.98 0.30
C TRP A 21 -18.98 11.08 0.49
N SER A 22 -17.74 10.66 0.76
CA SER A 22 -16.57 11.53 0.76
C SER A 22 -15.61 11.09 -0.34
N ALA A 23 -15.08 12.09 -1.06
CA ALA A 23 -13.96 11.93 -1.97
C ALA A 23 -12.74 12.63 -1.35
N CYS A 24 -11.76 11.85 -0.92
CA CYS A 24 -10.58 12.34 -0.19
C CYS A 24 -9.31 12.10 -0.99
N TRP A 25 -8.48 13.13 -1.15
CA TRP A 25 -7.16 12.99 -1.75
C TRP A 25 -6.24 12.22 -0.80
N VAL A 26 -5.83 11.04 -1.23
CA VAL A 26 -4.92 10.15 -0.51
C VAL A 26 -3.48 10.60 -0.72
N THR A 27 -3.17 11.09 -1.92
CA THR A 27 -1.88 11.63 -2.34
C THR A 27 -2.03 12.84 -3.24
N GLY A 28 -0.88 13.48 -3.53
CA GLY A 28 -0.82 14.66 -4.36
C GLY A 28 -0.67 15.93 -3.50
N PRO A 29 -0.61 17.10 -4.15
CA PRO A 29 -0.43 18.37 -3.46
C PRO A 29 -1.59 18.71 -2.50
N ASP A 30 -2.77 18.15 -2.73
CA ASP A 30 -3.96 18.36 -1.91
C ASP A 30 -4.30 17.17 -1.00
N ALA A 31 -3.33 16.28 -0.72
CA ALA A 31 -3.55 15.13 0.16
C ALA A 31 -4.15 15.54 1.52
N GLY A 32 -5.22 14.86 1.92
CA GLY A 32 -6.00 15.16 3.13
C GLY A 32 -7.22 16.04 2.90
N ARG A 33 -7.35 16.69 1.74
CA ARG A 33 -8.55 17.45 1.39
C ARG A 33 -9.67 16.48 1.00
N ALA A 34 -10.83 16.65 1.64
CA ALA A 34 -12.02 15.86 1.38
C ALA A 34 -13.19 16.72 0.88
N HIS A 35 -13.99 16.15 -0.02
CA HIS A 35 -15.23 16.75 -0.53
C HIS A 35 -16.40 15.80 -0.25
N LEU A 36 -17.53 16.35 0.21
CA LEU A 36 -18.73 15.58 0.54
C LEU A 36 -19.78 15.75 -0.56
N PHE A 37 -20.39 14.65 -0.99
CA PHE A 37 -21.44 14.64 -2.02
C PHE A 37 -22.50 13.57 -1.71
N ALA A 38 -23.71 13.68 -2.25
CA ALA A 38 -24.77 12.71 -2.02
C ALA A 38 -24.77 11.59 -3.08
N THR A 39 -25.36 10.43 -2.75
CA THR A 39 -25.69 9.42 -3.78
C THR A 39 -26.60 10.05 -4.84
N GLY A 40 -26.30 9.85 -6.12
CA GLY A 40 -26.98 10.48 -7.25
C GLY A 40 -26.33 11.78 -7.75
N ASP A 41 -25.49 12.41 -6.92
CA ASP A 41 -24.68 13.55 -7.39
C ASP A 41 -23.51 13.06 -8.24
N THR A 42 -23.18 13.87 -9.24
CA THR A 42 -21.98 13.66 -10.04
C THR A 42 -21.04 14.84 -9.81
N ILE A 43 -19.81 14.53 -9.41
CA ILE A 43 -18.76 15.51 -9.12
C ILE A 43 -17.73 15.54 -10.25
N VAL A 44 -17.22 16.73 -10.54
CA VAL A 44 -16.13 16.94 -11.49
C VAL A 44 -14.82 17.12 -10.73
N VAL A 45 -13.82 16.34 -11.11
CA VAL A 45 -12.48 16.32 -10.53
C VAL A 45 -11.49 16.95 -11.52
N GLY A 46 -10.68 17.90 -11.06
CA GLY A 46 -9.67 18.53 -11.92
C GLY A 46 -8.90 19.65 -11.24
N ARG A 47 -8.08 20.37 -12.01
CA ARG A 47 -7.25 21.49 -11.51
C ARG A 47 -7.95 22.84 -11.50
N ALA A 48 -9.06 22.98 -12.24
CA ALA A 48 -9.80 24.24 -12.33
C ALA A 48 -10.42 24.62 -10.97
N SER A 49 -10.55 25.93 -10.72
CA SER A 49 -11.32 26.44 -9.58
C SER A 49 -12.82 26.14 -9.67
N GLN A 50 -13.32 25.84 -10.87
CA GLN A 50 -14.71 25.47 -11.15
C GLN A 50 -14.97 23.96 -11.00
N ALA A 51 -13.94 23.14 -10.77
CA ALA A 51 -14.14 21.73 -10.46
C ALA A 51 -14.64 21.57 -9.01
N ASP A 52 -15.59 20.66 -8.78
CA ASP A 52 -16.13 20.39 -7.45
C ASP A 52 -15.05 19.86 -6.51
N VAL A 53 -14.21 18.97 -7.04
CA VAL A 53 -13.05 18.41 -6.35
C VAL A 53 -11.78 18.87 -7.04
N ARG A 54 -11.20 19.94 -6.50
CA ARG A 54 -9.96 20.52 -7.00
C ARG A 54 -8.73 19.76 -6.51
N CYS A 55 -7.74 19.60 -7.40
CA CYS A 55 -6.37 19.25 -7.06
C CYS A 55 -5.35 20.04 -7.88
N ASP A 56 -4.34 20.60 -7.23
CA ASP A 56 -3.24 21.38 -7.81
C ASP A 56 -2.13 20.49 -8.41
N ASP A 57 -2.44 19.23 -8.75
CA ASP A 57 -1.53 18.32 -9.42
C ASP A 57 -1.28 18.79 -10.87
N PRO A 58 -0.02 19.09 -11.25
CA PRO A 58 0.31 19.58 -12.59
C PRO A 58 0.02 18.57 -13.71
N PHE A 59 -0.13 17.28 -13.39
CA PHE A 59 -0.50 16.24 -14.34
C PHE A 59 -2.01 16.10 -14.53
N LEU A 60 -2.81 16.88 -13.80
CA LEU A 60 -4.26 16.95 -14.00
C LEU A 60 -4.64 18.06 -14.98
N GLU A 61 -5.67 17.74 -15.75
CA GLU A 61 -6.33 18.71 -16.62
C GLU A 61 -7.29 19.58 -15.79
N PRO A 62 -7.69 20.77 -16.30
CA PRO A 62 -8.66 21.63 -15.61
C PRO A 62 -9.94 20.90 -15.20
N PHE A 63 -10.47 20.04 -16.07
CA PHE A 63 -11.59 19.12 -15.81
C PHE A 63 -11.15 17.73 -16.29
N HIS A 64 -10.68 16.89 -15.38
CA HIS A 64 -9.95 15.66 -15.74
C HIS A 64 -10.88 14.44 -15.73
N ALA A 65 -11.73 14.30 -14.71
CA ALA A 65 -12.64 13.18 -14.58
C ALA A 65 -13.98 13.60 -13.99
N GLN A 66 -15.01 12.84 -14.30
CA GLN A 66 -16.33 12.94 -13.72
C GLN A 66 -16.59 11.67 -12.92
N VAL A 67 -17.03 11.81 -11.67
CA VAL A 67 -17.29 10.69 -10.76
C VAL A 67 -18.69 10.84 -10.20
N GLY A 68 -19.53 9.83 -10.39
CA GLY A 68 -20.88 9.78 -9.84
C GLY A 68 -21.18 8.41 -9.25
N ARG A 69 -22.20 8.35 -8.40
CA ARG A 69 -22.74 7.08 -7.91
C ARG A 69 -24.20 6.96 -8.31
N VAL A 70 -24.48 6.06 -9.27
CA VAL A 70 -25.83 5.77 -9.79
C VAL A 70 -26.18 4.33 -9.44
N ASP A 71 -27.33 4.11 -8.80
CA ASP A 71 -27.85 2.77 -8.45
C ASP A 71 -26.80 1.83 -7.81
N GLU A 72 -26.08 2.33 -6.79
CA GLU A 72 -25.01 1.62 -6.07
C GLU A 72 -23.75 1.28 -6.88
N ARG A 73 -23.63 1.77 -8.12
CA ARG A 73 -22.45 1.63 -8.97
C ARG A 73 -21.70 2.95 -9.12
N TRP A 74 -20.39 2.86 -9.24
CA TRP A 74 -19.54 4.01 -9.57
C TRP A 74 -19.54 4.22 -11.08
N GLU A 75 -19.97 5.40 -11.51
CA GLU A 75 -19.78 5.89 -12.87
C GLU A 75 -18.59 6.84 -12.88
N ILE A 76 -17.50 6.40 -13.53
CA ILE A 76 -16.25 7.15 -13.59
C ILE A 76 -15.92 7.35 -15.06
N VAL A 77 -15.93 8.61 -15.50
CA VAL A 77 -15.68 8.99 -16.89
C VAL A 77 -14.47 9.92 -16.94
N GLN A 78 -13.48 9.56 -17.76
CA GLN A 78 -12.38 10.47 -18.06
C GLN A 78 -12.86 11.53 -19.05
N LEU A 79 -12.82 12.80 -18.65
CA LEU A 79 -13.21 13.91 -19.50
C LEU A 79 -12.04 14.41 -20.36
N ALA A 80 -10.84 14.42 -19.79
CA ALA A 80 -9.63 14.91 -20.44
C ALA A 80 -8.36 14.21 -19.94
N GLY A 81 -7.23 14.53 -20.57
CA GLY A 81 -5.91 14.06 -20.18
C GLY A 81 -5.44 12.86 -21.00
N ARG A 82 -4.12 12.70 -21.11
CA ARG A 82 -3.49 11.62 -21.89
C ARG A 82 -3.24 10.35 -21.07
N SER A 83 -3.17 10.49 -19.76
CA SER A 83 -2.98 9.37 -18.83
C SER A 83 -4.34 8.75 -18.52
N PRO A 84 -4.54 7.44 -18.75
CA PRO A 84 -5.81 6.80 -18.44
C PRO A 84 -6.06 6.76 -16.92
N LEU A 85 -7.31 6.93 -16.52
CA LEU A 85 -7.74 6.67 -15.14
C LEU A 85 -7.48 5.20 -14.78
N ARG A 86 -6.98 4.97 -13.58
CA ARG A 86 -6.95 3.61 -13.00
C ARG A 86 -7.87 3.57 -11.80
N VAL A 87 -8.79 2.63 -11.82
CA VAL A 87 -9.76 2.43 -10.74
C VAL A 87 -9.46 1.08 -10.09
N ASP A 88 -9.15 1.11 -8.80
CA ASP A 88 -9.08 -0.07 -7.95
C ASP A 88 -10.07 0.06 -6.80
N LYS A 89 -11.21 -0.65 -6.91
CA LYS A 89 -12.34 -0.62 -5.98
C LYS A 89 -12.88 0.80 -5.76
N THR A 90 -12.39 1.50 -4.75
CA THR A 90 -12.79 2.86 -4.38
C THR A 90 -11.66 3.88 -4.49
N ALA A 91 -10.45 3.44 -4.89
CA ALA A 91 -9.33 4.31 -5.19
C ALA A 91 -9.30 4.60 -6.70
N ILE A 92 -9.18 5.88 -7.06
CA ILE A 92 -9.05 6.34 -8.44
C ILE A 92 -7.74 7.10 -8.56
N THR A 93 -6.84 6.60 -9.40
CA THR A 93 -5.55 7.22 -9.72
C THR A 93 -5.73 8.16 -10.92
N LEU A 94 -5.40 9.43 -10.71
CA LEU A 94 -5.57 10.55 -11.63
C LEU A 94 -4.24 11.32 -11.70
N GLY A 95 -3.56 11.34 -12.85
CA GLY A 95 -2.23 11.97 -12.93
C GLY A 95 -1.22 11.33 -11.98
N SER A 96 -0.73 12.09 -11.00
CA SER A 96 0.16 11.62 -9.92
C SER A 96 -0.53 11.51 -8.55
N SER A 97 -1.85 11.75 -8.52
CA SER A 97 -2.66 11.83 -7.31
C SER A 97 -3.67 10.68 -7.25
N VAL A 98 -4.05 10.28 -6.04
CA VAL A 98 -5.04 9.24 -5.80
C VAL A 98 -6.17 9.83 -4.98
N ILE A 99 -7.40 9.67 -5.46
CA ILE A 99 -8.60 9.99 -4.69
C ILE A 99 -9.25 8.70 -4.21
N ARG A 100 -9.67 8.66 -2.94
CA ARG A 100 -10.40 7.53 -2.37
C ARG A 100 -11.81 7.93 -2.03
N LEU A 101 -12.74 7.08 -2.42
CA LEU A 101 -14.16 7.22 -2.18
C LEU A 101 -14.56 6.37 -0.97
N ALA A 102 -15.26 6.96 -0.01
CA ALA A 102 -15.72 6.26 1.18
C ALA A 102 -17.09 6.79 1.62
N PRO A 103 -17.91 5.98 2.33
CA PRO A 103 -19.09 6.51 3.01
C PRO A 103 -18.65 7.64 3.96
N ALA A 104 -19.35 8.76 3.93
CA ALA A 104 -19.03 9.88 4.78
C ALA A 104 -19.26 9.48 6.25
N PRO A 105 -18.30 9.71 7.16
CA PRO A 105 -18.50 9.40 8.57
C PRO A 105 -19.68 10.23 9.12
N ALA A 106 -20.47 9.62 10.01
CA ALA A 106 -21.56 10.34 10.67
C ALA A 106 -21.01 11.59 11.37
N GLY A 107 -21.49 12.77 10.96
CA GLY A 107 -21.03 14.07 11.45
C GLY A 107 -19.89 14.73 10.67
N ALA A 108 -19.42 14.18 9.53
CA ALA A 108 -18.35 14.77 8.71
C ALA A 108 -18.61 16.24 8.34
N ALA A 109 -19.85 16.58 7.97
CA ALA A 109 -20.24 17.95 7.63
C ALA A 109 -20.15 18.92 8.83
N ALA A 110 -20.35 18.43 10.05
CA ALA A 110 -20.21 19.25 11.27
C ALA A 110 -18.73 19.44 11.66
N ARG A 111 -17.88 18.43 11.43
CA ARG A 111 -16.44 18.47 11.77
C ARG A 111 -15.62 19.39 10.85
N VAL A 112 -15.94 19.44 9.56
CA VAL A 112 -15.29 20.39 8.63
C VAL A 112 -15.63 21.84 9.00
N ALA A 113 -16.86 22.10 9.49
CA ALA A 113 -17.28 23.42 9.95
C ALA A 113 -16.61 23.83 11.28
N SER A 114 -16.35 22.89 12.20
CA SER A 114 -15.74 23.20 13.51
C SER A 114 -14.23 23.52 13.43
N ILE A 115 -13.50 22.92 12.49
CA ILE A 115 -12.08 23.25 12.26
C ILE A 115 -11.91 24.72 11.82
N GLY A 116 -12.91 25.30 11.15
CA GLY A 116 -12.91 26.72 10.76
C GLY A 116 -13.41 27.69 11.83
N ALA A 117 -14.25 27.23 12.77
CA ALA A 117 -14.91 28.11 13.75
C ALA A 117 -14.08 28.32 15.03
N ASP A 118 -13.34 27.30 15.49
CA ASP A 118 -12.60 27.36 16.77
C ASP A 118 -11.08 27.53 16.62
N ALA A 119 -10.54 27.47 15.39
CA ALA A 119 -9.10 27.61 15.11
C ALA A 119 -8.52 29.02 15.33
N GLY A 120 -9.31 29.96 15.84
CA GLY A 120 -8.94 31.36 16.07
C GLY A 120 -8.73 31.77 17.53
N ALA A 121 -8.99 30.90 18.52
CA ALA A 121 -8.85 31.29 19.92
C ALA A 121 -7.38 31.25 20.39
N VAL A 122 -6.60 32.23 19.96
CA VAL A 122 -5.31 32.58 20.61
C VAL A 122 -5.61 32.84 22.09
N GLY A 123 -5.19 31.94 22.99
CA GLY A 123 -5.44 32.04 24.43
C GLY A 123 -6.30 30.94 25.05
N ALA A 124 -6.63 29.86 24.32
CA ALA A 124 -7.22 28.68 24.95
C ALA A 124 -6.27 28.09 26.01
N PRO A 125 -6.78 27.64 27.18
CA PRO A 125 -5.94 27.06 28.22
C PRO A 125 -5.25 25.78 27.70
N PRO A 126 -4.02 25.48 28.15
CA PRO A 126 -3.30 24.29 27.72
C PRO A 126 -4.13 23.04 28.04
N VAL A 127 -4.36 22.21 27.02
CA VAL A 127 -5.07 20.94 27.16
C VAL A 127 -4.05 19.84 27.37
N THR A 128 -4.18 19.11 28.48
CA THR A 128 -3.36 17.92 28.72
C THR A 128 -3.85 16.77 27.86
N VAL A 129 -2.99 16.25 27.00
CA VAL A 129 -3.27 15.06 26.18
C VAL A 129 -2.64 13.84 26.84
N ASN A 130 -3.49 12.91 27.30
CA ASN A 130 -3.02 11.60 27.74
C ASN A 130 -2.91 10.67 26.51
N ARG A 131 -1.70 10.22 26.22
CA ARG A 131 -1.42 9.41 25.03
C ARG A 131 -1.81 7.96 25.29
N THR A 132 -2.66 7.41 24.44
CA THR A 132 -3.06 6.00 24.53
C THR A 132 -1.86 5.10 24.18
N PRO A 133 -1.56 4.06 24.98
CA PRO A 133 -0.56 3.06 24.62
C PRO A 133 -0.86 2.43 23.26
N ARG A 134 0.17 2.27 22.42
CA ARG A 134 0.05 1.63 21.10
C ARG A 134 0.85 0.34 21.10
N MET A 135 0.24 -0.73 20.60
CA MET A 135 0.98 -1.94 20.24
C MET A 135 1.57 -1.74 18.85
N VAL A 136 2.90 -1.87 18.72
CA VAL A 136 3.57 -1.80 17.43
C VAL A 136 3.31 -3.11 16.69
N ALA A 137 2.67 -3.03 15.52
CA ALA A 137 2.45 -4.20 14.68
C ALA A 137 3.77 -4.62 14.02
N THR A 138 4.04 -5.92 14.01
CA THR A 138 5.22 -6.51 13.37
C THR A 138 4.78 -7.33 12.16
N TRP A 139 5.51 -7.20 11.05
CA TRP A 139 5.32 -8.06 9.89
C TRP A 139 6.07 -9.38 10.09
N ASP A 140 5.33 -10.45 10.35
CA ASP A 140 5.85 -11.81 10.48
C ASP A 140 4.95 -12.80 9.72
N PRO A 141 5.06 -12.85 8.38
CA PRO A 141 4.20 -13.68 7.57
C PRO A 141 4.59 -15.15 7.69
N ARG A 142 3.58 -16.04 7.72
CA ARG A 142 3.83 -17.47 7.57
C ARG A 142 4.50 -17.74 6.21
N PRO A 143 5.65 -18.44 6.17
CA PRO A 143 6.29 -18.77 4.90
C PRO A 143 5.41 -19.69 4.04
N VAL A 144 5.30 -19.36 2.76
CA VAL A 144 4.63 -20.21 1.74
C VAL A 144 5.57 -21.35 1.37
N ALA A 145 5.09 -22.59 1.39
CA ALA A 145 5.94 -23.74 1.06
C ALA A 145 6.07 -23.91 -0.46
N LEU A 146 7.29 -23.90 -0.97
CA LEU A 146 7.56 -24.31 -2.34
C LEU A 146 7.80 -25.81 -2.37
N GLU A 147 6.78 -26.56 -2.77
CA GLU A 147 6.90 -28.01 -2.90
C GLU A 147 7.95 -28.38 -3.96
N PRO A 148 8.84 -29.35 -3.68
CA PRO A 148 9.74 -29.89 -4.70
C PRO A 148 8.96 -30.44 -5.89
N ALA A 149 9.51 -30.29 -7.09
CA ALA A 149 8.92 -30.92 -8.27
C ALA A 149 9.04 -32.45 -8.15
N ASP A 150 7.92 -33.15 -8.29
CA ASP A 150 7.95 -34.61 -8.43
C ASP A 150 8.76 -34.99 -9.68
N PRO A 151 9.52 -36.10 -9.66
CA PRO A 151 10.16 -36.61 -10.86
C PRO A 151 9.11 -37.01 -11.90
N PRO A 152 9.41 -36.85 -13.21
CA PRO A 152 8.49 -37.26 -14.26
C PRO A 152 8.24 -38.78 -14.19
N PRO A 153 7.03 -39.25 -14.54
CA PRO A 153 6.75 -40.68 -14.64
C PRO A 153 7.74 -41.36 -15.58
N THR A 154 8.31 -42.49 -15.16
CA THR A 154 9.22 -43.27 -16.00
C THR A 154 8.47 -43.92 -17.16
N GLU A 155 9.05 -43.80 -18.35
CA GLU A 155 8.48 -44.45 -19.54
C GLU A 155 8.52 -45.98 -19.38
N PRO A 156 7.46 -46.70 -19.78
CA PRO A 156 7.51 -48.15 -19.81
C PRO A 156 8.55 -48.58 -20.84
N GLY A 157 9.58 -49.31 -20.39
CA GLY A 157 10.59 -49.85 -21.28
C GLY A 157 9.97 -50.76 -22.34
N THR A 158 10.45 -50.69 -23.58
CA THR A 158 10.08 -51.62 -24.67
C THR A 158 10.57 -53.05 -24.42
N GLY A 159 11.36 -53.26 -23.36
CA GLY A 159 11.96 -54.55 -22.98
C GLY A 159 10.99 -55.68 -22.64
N GLY A 160 9.67 -55.44 -22.55
CA GLY A 160 8.69 -56.52 -22.40
C GLY A 160 8.31 -57.21 -23.73
N LEU A 161 8.42 -56.52 -24.86
CA LEU A 161 8.04 -57.05 -26.17
C LEU A 161 9.17 -57.86 -26.82
N VAL A 162 10.43 -57.48 -26.59
CA VAL A 162 11.60 -58.17 -27.14
C VAL A 162 11.68 -59.64 -26.67
N PRO A 163 11.56 -59.96 -25.36
CA PRO A 163 11.54 -61.34 -24.88
C PRO A 163 10.33 -62.12 -25.37
N ALA A 164 9.18 -61.47 -25.57
CA ALA A 164 7.98 -62.12 -26.08
C ALA A 164 8.16 -62.56 -27.55
N VAL A 165 8.74 -61.70 -28.39
CA VAL A 165 9.09 -62.05 -29.78
C VAL A 165 10.14 -63.16 -29.81
N VAL A 166 11.16 -63.07 -28.95
CA VAL A 166 12.21 -64.11 -28.83
C VAL A 166 11.61 -65.45 -28.35
N ALA A 167 10.71 -65.44 -27.38
CA ALA A 167 10.05 -66.63 -26.85
C ALA A 167 9.13 -67.28 -27.90
N LEU A 168 8.40 -66.49 -28.70
CA LEU A 168 7.59 -67.00 -29.80
C LEU A 168 8.45 -67.66 -30.87
N ALA A 169 9.54 -67.00 -31.27
CA ALA A 169 10.48 -67.54 -32.25
C ALA A 169 11.12 -68.85 -31.73
N GLY A 170 11.53 -68.89 -30.47
CA GLY A 170 12.05 -70.09 -29.81
C GLY A 170 11.04 -71.23 -29.76
N ALA A 171 9.78 -70.94 -29.39
CA ALA A 171 8.70 -71.93 -29.35
C ALA A 171 8.39 -72.49 -30.75
N ALA A 172 8.41 -71.65 -31.79
CA ALA A 172 8.21 -72.08 -33.17
C ALA A 172 9.35 -72.99 -33.67
N VAL A 173 10.61 -72.65 -33.39
CA VAL A 173 11.77 -73.49 -33.74
C VAL A 173 11.68 -74.86 -33.05
N VAL A 174 11.36 -74.88 -31.75
CA VAL A 174 11.20 -76.12 -30.97
C VAL A 174 10.04 -76.97 -31.50
N ALA A 175 8.91 -76.36 -31.87
CA ALA A 175 7.77 -77.07 -32.45
C ALA A 175 8.09 -77.77 -33.77
N VAL A 176 8.89 -77.11 -34.64
CA VAL A 176 9.34 -77.68 -35.92
C VAL A 176 10.30 -78.85 -35.69
N VAL A 177 11.24 -78.72 -34.74
CA VAL A 177 12.23 -79.76 -34.44
C VAL A 177 11.60 -81.00 -33.79
N LEU A 178 10.63 -80.82 -32.89
CA LEU A 178 9.98 -81.92 -32.16
C LEU A 178 8.72 -82.47 -32.84
N ALA A 179 8.28 -81.87 -33.96
CA ALA A 179 7.04 -82.20 -34.66
C ALA A 179 5.76 -82.19 -33.78
N GLN A 180 5.77 -81.40 -32.70
CA GLN A 180 4.66 -81.29 -31.75
C GLN A 180 4.00 -79.90 -31.85
N PRO A 181 2.79 -79.78 -32.43
CA PRO A 181 2.15 -78.49 -32.69
C PRO A 181 1.71 -77.74 -31.41
N MET A 182 1.59 -78.44 -30.27
CA MET A 182 1.20 -77.86 -28.99
C MET A 182 2.14 -76.74 -28.49
N PHE A 183 3.44 -76.78 -28.85
CA PHE A 183 4.40 -75.75 -28.42
C PHE A 183 4.14 -74.38 -29.03
N VAL A 184 3.59 -74.32 -30.25
CA VAL A 184 3.20 -73.06 -30.89
C VAL A 184 2.08 -72.37 -30.10
N LEU A 185 1.14 -73.14 -29.56
CA LEU A 185 0.03 -72.60 -28.76
C LEU A 185 0.53 -71.88 -27.51
N PHE A 186 1.52 -72.45 -26.81
CA PHE A 186 2.14 -71.81 -25.64
C PHE A 186 2.89 -70.53 -26.00
N GLY A 187 3.61 -70.51 -27.12
CA GLY A 187 4.25 -69.30 -27.63
C GLY A 187 3.24 -68.19 -27.91
N VAL A 188 2.13 -68.53 -28.58
CA VAL A 188 1.05 -67.58 -28.88
C VAL A 188 0.43 -67.02 -27.60
N ILE A 189 0.10 -67.87 -26.62
CA ILE A 189 -0.46 -67.44 -25.33
C ILE A 189 0.53 -66.51 -24.59
N GLY A 190 1.82 -66.86 -24.57
CA GLY A 190 2.86 -66.03 -23.96
C GLY A 190 3.01 -64.66 -24.63
N THR A 191 2.96 -64.60 -25.97
CA THR A 191 2.97 -63.32 -26.68
C THR A 191 1.73 -62.48 -26.46
N ALA A 192 0.55 -63.09 -26.44
CA ALA A 192 -0.69 -62.39 -26.14
C ALA A 192 -0.65 -61.78 -24.73
N ALA A 193 -0.14 -62.52 -23.74
CA ALA A 193 0.06 -62.02 -22.39
C ALA A 193 1.04 -60.83 -22.35
N ALA A 194 2.18 -60.91 -23.04
CA ALA A 194 3.15 -59.83 -23.07
C ALA A 194 2.62 -58.55 -23.75
N VAL A 195 1.87 -58.69 -24.86
CA VAL A 195 1.21 -57.56 -25.51
C VAL A 195 0.14 -56.95 -24.60
N ALA A 196 -0.62 -57.77 -23.88
CA ALA A 196 -1.59 -57.29 -22.90
C ALA A 196 -0.90 -56.51 -21.76
N THR A 197 0.21 -57.02 -21.21
CA THR A 197 1.00 -56.32 -20.18
C THR A 197 1.57 -54.99 -20.70
N TRP A 198 2.09 -54.97 -21.93
CA TRP A 198 2.57 -53.72 -22.56
C TRP A 198 1.45 -52.71 -22.74
N ALA A 199 0.29 -53.12 -23.27
CA ALA A 199 -0.86 -52.23 -23.45
C ALA A 199 -1.32 -51.63 -22.12
N VAL A 200 -1.43 -52.45 -21.07
CA VAL A 200 -1.75 -51.99 -19.70
C VAL A 200 -0.70 -51.00 -19.20
N SER A 201 0.59 -51.27 -19.40
CA SER A 201 1.67 -50.37 -18.99
C SER A 201 1.63 -49.02 -19.71
N ARG A 202 1.31 -49.00 -21.01
CA ARG A 202 1.20 -47.79 -21.84
C ARG A 202 0.02 -46.92 -21.43
N VAL A 203 -1.14 -47.54 -21.18
CA VAL A 203 -2.34 -46.83 -20.68
C VAL A 203 -2.08 -46.26 -19.30
N SER A 204 -1.47 -47.04 -18.41
CA SER A 204 -1.12 -46.61 -17.04
C SER A 204 -0.08 -45.50 -17.03
N TYR A 205 0.89 -45.51 -17.95
CA TYR A 205 1.85 -44.42 -18.14
C TYR A 205 1.15 -43.13 -18.58
N ARG A 206 0.31 -43.19 -19.62
CA ARG A 206 -0.44 -42.01 -20.09
C ARG A 206 -1.32 -41.40 -19.00
N ARG A 207 -1.97 -42.25 -18.19
CA ARG A 207 -2.75 -41.80 -17.04
C ARG A 207 -1.87 -41.11 -15.98
N ARG A 208 -0.74 -41.72 -15.61
CA ARG A 208 0.25 -41.13 -14.68
C ARG A 208 0.83 -39.81 -15.19
N CYS A 209 1.10 -39.67 -16.49
CA CYS A 209 1.52 -38.39 -17.07
C CYS A 209 0.45 -37.32 -16.92
N ARG A 210 -0.82 -37.64 -17.21
CA ARG A 210 -1.93 -36.69 -17.03
C ARG A 210 -2.10 -36.28 -15.57
N GLU A 211 -2.08 -37.25 -14.65
CA GLU A 211 -2.16 -37.00 -13.21
C GLU A 211 -0.97 -36.16 -12.72
N HIS A 212 0.24 -36.42 -13.22
CA HIS A 212 1.44 -35.65 -12.91
C HIS A 212 1.32 -34.20 -13.39
N THR A 213 0.97 -33.95 -14.66
CA THR A 213 0.79 -32.59 -15.19
C THR A 213 -0.32 -31.84 -14.45
N ALA A 214 -1.46 -32.50 -14.19
CA ALA A 214 -2.55 -31.91 -13.42
C ALA A 214 -2.15 -31.59 -11.97
N GLY A 215 -1.36 -32.46 -11.34
CA GLY A 215 -0.80 -32.25 -10.01
C GLY A 215 0.16 -31.05 -9.99
N GLN A 216 1.07 -30.95 -10.95
CA GLN A 216 2.00 -29.82 -11.08
C GLN A 216 1.26 -28.49 -11.27
N HIS A 217 0.28 -28.44 -12.18
CA HIS A 217 -0.54 -27.25 -12.38
C HIS A 217 -1.30 -26.86 -11.11
N SER A 218 -1.86 -27.83 -10.38
CA SER A 218 -2.59 -27.57 -9.13
C SER A 218 -1.67 -27.04 -8.03
N ARG A 219 -0.45 -27.59 -7.89
CA ARG A 219 0.58 -27.11 -6.96
C ARG A 219 1.03 -25.70 -7.29
N GLN A 220 1.28 -25.42 -8.57
CA GLN A 220 1.68 -24.08 -9.04
C GLN A 220 0.56 -23.05 -8.82
N ALA A 221 -0.70 -23.41 -9.11
CA ALA A 221 -1.85 -22.55 -8.86
C ALA A 221 -2.04 -22.26 -7.36
N ARG A 222 -1.89 -23.29 -6.52
CA ARG A 222 -1.95 -23.13 -5.06
C ARG A 222 -0.84 -22.21 -4.56
N PHE A 223 0.41 -22.46 -4.95
CA PHE A 223 1.54 -21.60 -4.60
C PHE A 223 1.30 -20.14 -5.01
N ALA A 224 0.87 -19.91 -6.27
CA ALA A 224 0.57 -18.57 -6.77
C ALA A 224 -0.55 -17.88 -5.95
N SER A 225 -1.59 -18.62 -5.56
CA SER A 225 -2.68 -18.09 -4.74
C SER A 225 -2.22 -17.74 -3.31
N GLU A 226 -1.36 -18.56 -2.70
CA GLU A 226 -0.81 -18.32 -1.37
C GLU A 226 0.13 -17.10 -1.35
N VAL A 227 0.98 -16.94 -2.37
CA VAL A 227 1.82 -15.74 -2.56
C VAL A 227 0.96 -14.49 -2.80
N ALA A 228 -0.11 -14.58 -3.60
CA ALA A 228 -1.02 -13.46 -3.83
C ALA A 228 -1.77 -13.04 -2.56
N ALA A 229 -2.18 -14.01 -1.72
CA ALA A 229 -2.77 -13.75 -0.42
C ALA A 229 -1.77 -13.06 0.52
N GLN A 230 -0.52 -13.55 0.56
CA GLN A 230 0.55 -12.93 1.34
C GLN A 230 0.84 -11.49 0.90
N ARG A 231 0.84 -11.20 -0.41
CA ARG A 231 0.99 -9.84 -0.96
C ARG A 231 -0.14 -8.92 -0.54
N THR A 232 -1.38 -9.43 -0.52
CA THR A 232 -2.55 -8.66 -0.07
C THR A 232 -2.41 -8.31 1.41
N ALA A 233 -2.10 -9.30 2.26
CA ALA A 233 -1.86 -9.09 3.69
C ALA A 233 -0.69 -8.14 3.96
N TRP A 234 0.39 -8.24 3.17
CA TRP A 234 1.51 -7.31 3.26
C TRP A 234 1.11 -5.89 2.91
N SER A 235 0.32 -5.71 1.85
CA SER A 235 -0.17 -4.39 1.44
C SER A 235 -1.03 -3.76 2.54
N GLU A 236 -1.96 -4.53 3.12
CA GLU A 236 -2.79 -4.08 4.24
C GLU A 236 -1.94 -3.69 5.46
N PHE A 237 -0.96 -4.53 5.81
CA PHE A 237 0.00 -4.22 6.88
C PHE A 237 0.77 -2.93 6.58
N HIS A 238 1.34 -2.80 5.38
CA HIS A 238 2.14 -1.65 4.98
C HIS A 238 1.34 -0.35 5.02
N TRP A 239 0.09 -0.39 4.54
CA TRP A 239 -0.86 0.73 4.66
C TRP A 239 -1.21 1.11 6.11
N SER A 240 -1.28 0.13 7.01
CA SER A 240 -1.56 0.37 8.43
C SER A 240 -0.34 0.89 9.21
N ALA A 241 0.87 0.43 8.85
CA ALA A 241 2.12 0.84 9.49
C ALA A 241 2.56 2.24 9.03
N ALA A 242 2.25 2.59 7.78
CA ALA A 242 2.60 3.84 7.13
C ALA A 242 1.38 4.63 6.65
N PRO A 243 0.52 5.13 7.57
CA PRO A 243 -0.62 5.95 7.20
C PRO A 243 -0.14 7.20 6.45
N ALA A 244 -0.74 7.45 5.28
CA ALA A 244 -0.55 8.70 4.55
C ALA A 244 -1.22 9.86 5.30
N LEU A 245 -0.81 11.09 4.97
CA LEU A 245 -1.25 12.30 5.70
C LEU A 245 -2.78 12.41 5.86
N HIS A 246 -3.54 12.07 4.82
CA HIS A 246 -5.01 12.11 4.89
C HIS A 246 -5.58 11.25 6.03
N ARG A 247 -5.02 10.05 6.28
CA ARG A 247 -5.45 9.19 7.38
C ARG A 247 -5.11 9.80 8.74
N LEU A 248 -3.93 10.42 8.86
CA LEU A 248 -3.53 11.11 10.08
C LEU A 248 -4.45 12.30 10.38
N ILE A 249 -4.91 13.03 9.36
CA ILE A 249 -5.88 14.11 9.50
C ILE A 249 -7.27 13.58 9.89
N GLU A 250 -7.71 12.46 9.29
CA GLU A 250 -8.93 11.77 9.71
C GLU A 250 -8.87 11.35 11.18
N GLU A 251 -7.76 10.73 11.60
CA GLU A 251 -7.54 10.33 12.99
C GLU A 251 -7.55 11.54 13.93
N LEU A 252 -6.86 12.64 13.57
CA LEU A 252 -6.88 13.88 14.35
C LEU A 252 -8.31 14.39 14.57
N ALA A 253 -9.19 14.25 13.58
CA ALA A 253 -10.60 14.64 13.67
C ALA A 253 -11.45 13.73 14.57
N ASP A 254 -10.97 12.53 14.93
CA ASP A 254 -11.63 11.63 15.88
C ASP A 254 -11.29 11.96 17.36
N GLY A 255 -10.34 12.87 17.61
CA GLY A 255 -10.11 13.48 18.92
C GLY A 255 -8.75 13.16 19.55
N ALA A 256 -8.40 13.84 20.65
CA ALA A 256 -7.04 13.86 21.20
C ALA A 256 -6.45 12.50 21.65
N ALA A 257 -7.26 11.44 21.79
CA ALA A 257 -6.77 10.08 22.09
C ALA A 257 -6.19 9.35 20.84
N SER A 258 -6.38 9.91 19.64
CA SER A 258 -5.87 9.34 18.39
C SER A 258 -4.47 9.84 18.01
N ILE A 259 -4.05 10.98 18.54
CA ILE A 259 -2.77 11.62 18.20
C ILE A 259 -1.62 11.13 19.09
N TRP A 260 -0.39 11.33 18.63
CA TRP A 260 0.85 11.08 19.38
C TRP A 260 0.97 9.64 19.92
N ARG A 261 0.45 8.68 19.15
CA ARG A 261 0.51 7.25 19.47
C ARG A 261 1.91 6.65 19.25
N ARG A 262 2.72 7.26 18.39
CA ARG A 262 4.12 6.85 18.19
C ARG A 262 5.02 7.45 19.28
N ARG A 263 6.04 6.70 19.65
CA ARG A 263 7.02 7.02 20.69
C ARG A 263 8.42 6.98 20.10
N ALA A 264 9.37 7.70 20.70
CA ALA A 264 10.76 7.75 20.22
C ALA A 264 11.44 6.38 20.13
N ASP A 265 11.01 5.38 20.92
CA ASP A 265 11.54 4.02 20.92
C ASP A 265 10.86 3.09 19.89
N HIS A 266 9.80 3.55 19.22
CA HIS A 266 9.15 2.77 18.17
C HIS A 266 9.98 2.80 16.88
N PRO A 267 10.02 1.69 16.10
CA PRO A 267 10.76 1.64 14.84
C PRO A 267 10.20 2.59 13.76
N ASP A 268 8.93 3.00 13.86
CA ASP A 268 8.27 3.92 12.94
C ASP A 268 8.18 5.36 13.47
N ALA A 269 8.86 5.68 14.58
CA ALA A 269 8.78 6.98 15.27
C ALA A 269 9.01 8.18 14.36
N HIS A 270 9.99 8.04 13.44
CA HIS A 270 10.46 9.08 12.54
C HIS A 270 10.17 8.75 11.06
N SER A 271 9.37 7.72 10.80
CA SER A 271 8.99 7.32 9.45
C SER A 271 7.71 8.03 9.02
N ILE A 272 7.77 8.75 7.90
CA ILE A 272 6.63 9.47 7.33
C ILE A 272 6.36 9.04 5.89
N CYS A 273 5.08 8.97 5.52
CA CYS A 273 4.67 8.69 4.15
C CYS A 273 4.70 10.00 3.34
N VAL A 274 5.51 10.02 2.26
CA VAL A 274 5.65 11.18 1.36
C VAL A 274 4.81 11.05 0.08
N GLY A 275 4.27 9.87 -0.18
CA GLY A 275 3.49 9.60 -1.38
C GLY A 275 3.12 8.14 -1.55
N ILE A 276 2.59 7.80 -2.73
CA ILE A 276 2.27 6.43 -3.13
C ILE A 276 3.11 6.08 -4.35
N GLY A 277 3.64 4.87 -4.37
CA GLY A 277 4.49 4.40 -5.45
C GLY A 277 4.62 2.89 -5.49
N ALA A 278 5.66 2.43 -6.19
CA ALA A 278 6.03 1.03 -6.22
C ALA A 278 7.05 0.76 -5.11
N VAL A 279 6.76 -0.23 -4.28
CA VAL A 279 7.65 -0.70 -3.21
C VAL A 279 7.96 -2.17 -3.48
N VAL A 280 9.19 -2.58 -3.19
CA VAL A 280 9.62 -3.97 -3.35
C VAL A 280 8.92 -4.83 -2.30
N PHE A 281 8.23 -5.87 -2.75
CA PHE A 281 7.66 -6.92 -1.92
C PHE A 281 8.44 -8.21 -2.12
N GLU A 282 8.98 -8.72 -1.02
CA GLU A 282 9.69 -10.00 -0.98
C GLU A 282 8.79 -11.04 -0.30
N PRO A 283 8.26 -12.03 -1.05
CA PRO A 283 7.42 -13.06 -0.45
C PRO A 283 8.26 -13.97 0.46
N ALA A 284 7.75 -14.25 1.65
CA ALA A 284 8.38 -15.23 2.54
C ALA A 284 8.04 -16.63 2.03
N VAL A 285 9.04 -17.33 1.50
CA VAL A 285 8.92 -18.68 0.94
C VAL A 285 9.87 -19.63 1.67
N SER A 286 9.41 -20.86 1.93
CA SER A 286 10.20 -21.95 2.53
C SER A 286 10.52 -23.03 1.50
N GLY A 287 11.57 -23.81 1.74
CA GLY A 287 12.02 -24.87 0.83
C GLY A 287 12.97 -24.38 -0.26
N VAL A 288 13.51 -23.16 -0.12
CA VAL A 288 14.36 -22.50 -1.10
C VAL A 288 15.54 -21.82 -0.39
N PRO A 289 16.78 -21.90 -0.93
CA PRO A 289 17.89 -21.11 -0.41
C PRO A 289 17.61 -19.60 -0.53
N PRO A 290 18.16 -18.76 0.37
CA PRO A 290 18.07 -17.30 0.23
C PRO A 290 18.65 -16.84 -1.11
N GLY A 291 17.92 -15.98 -1.83
CA GLY A 291 18.37 -15.39 -3.11
C GLY A 291 18.15 -16.26 -4.35
N ASP A 292 17.34 -17.31 -4.29
CA ASP A 292 16.95 -18.09 -5.47
C ASP A 292 15.99 -17.27 -6.37
N ASP A 293 16.34 -17.15 -7.65
CA ASP A 293 15.58 -16.41 -8.67
C ASP A 293 14.14 -16.90 -8.85
N ARG A 294 13.82 -18.13 -8.40
CA ARG A 294 12.45 -18.66 -8.38
C ARG A 294 11.51 -17.87 -7.46
N VAL A 295 12.07 -17.14 -6.50
CA VAL A 295 11.37 -16.28 -5.54
C VAL A 295 11.83 -14.84 -5.77
N ALA A 296 11.53 -14.31 -6.96
CA ALA A 296 11.88 -12.95 -7.31
C ALA A 296 11.05 -11.93 -6.50
N ALA A 297 11.71 -10.89 -6.02
CA ALA A 297 11.05 -9.74 -5.43
C ALA A 297 10.12 -9.09 -6.48
N VAL A 298 8.90 -8.76 -6.06
CA VAL A 298 7.88 -8.20 -6.95
C VAL A 298 7.63 -6.74 -6.57
N LEU A 299 7.53 -5.85 -7.56
CA LEU A 299 7.10 -4.48 -7.31
C LEU A 299 5.60 -4.45 -6.98
N ALA A 300 5.30 -4.22 -5.70
CA ALA A 300 3.96 -3.90 -5.26
C ALA A 300 3.67 -2.42 -5.56
N ARG A 301 2.75 -2.18 -6.49
CA ARG A 301 2.30 -0.83 -6.86
C ARG A 301 1.29 -0.31 -5.84
N GLU A 302 1.12 1.00 -5.87
CA GLU A 302 0.12 1.71 -5.05
C GLU A 302 0.33 1.53 -3.54
N GLN A 303 1.59 1.55 -3.12
CA GLN A 303 2.00 1.43 -1.73
C GLN A 303 2.52 2.75 -1.18
N PRO A 304 2.29 3.05 0.12
CA PRO A 304 2.93 4.14 0.82
C PRO A 304 4.45 4.10 0.65
N VAL A 305 5.00 5.19 0.14
CA VAL A 305 6.44 5.42 0.07
C VAL A 305 6.82 6.25 1.28
N CYS A 306 7.61 5.64 2.15
CA CYS A 306 8.07 6.27 3.38
C CYS A 306 9.50 6.77 3.25
N VAL A 307 9.76 7.85 3.98
CA VAL A 307 11.11 8.33 4.23
C VAL A 307 11.34 8.30 5.73
N ASP A 308 12.49 7.77 6.13
CA ASP A 308 12.94 7.78 7.51
C ASP A 308 13.68 9.09 7.81
N LEU A 309 13.20 9.81 8.83
CA LEU A 309 13.80 11.03 9.34
C LEU A 309 14.58 10.77 10.64
N GLY A 310 14.93 9.52 10.94
CA GLY A 310 15.68 9.12 12.12
C GLY A 310 17.09 9.75 12.25
N PRO A 311 17.81 9.44 13.34
CA PRO A 311 19.11 10.04 13.62
C PRO A 311 20.10 9.94 12.45
N GLY A 312 20.64 11.08 12.02
CA GLY A 312 21.61 11.16 10.92
C GLY A 312 21.00 11.11 9.51
N ALA A 313 19.69 10.89 9.38
CA ALA A 313 19.00 10.93 8.09
C ALA A 313 19.04 12.33 7.48
N ARG A 314 19.13 12.39 6.15
CA ARG A 314 19.13 13.64 5.38
C ARG A 314 18.24 13.46 4.17
N VAL A 315 17.26 14.34 4.02
CA VAL A 315 16.27 14.28 2.95
C VAL A 315 16.30 15.60 2.19
N ALA A 316 16.46 15.52 0.87
CA ALA A 316 16.37 16.67 -0.02
C ALA A 316 15.11 16.53 -0.87
N ALA A 317 14.24 17.54 -0.86
CA ALA A 317 13.08 17.62 -1.72
C ALA A 317 13.34 18.62 -2.85
N GLY A 318 13.05 18.22 -4.09
CA GLY A 318 13.24 19.04 -5.28
C GLY A 318 12.00 19.03 -6.18
N GLY A 319 11.92 20.03 -7.07
CA GLY A 319 10.81 20.18 -8.01
C GLY A 319 9.67 21.06 -7.47
N CYS A 320 8.63 21.24 -8.31
CA CYS A 320 7.54 22.18 -8.05
C CYS A 320 6.72 21.87 -6.78
N ALA A 321 6.66 20.60 -6.36
CA ALA A 321 5.91 20.16 -5.19
C ALA A 321 6.76 20.02 -3.92
N ALA A 322 8.06 20.34 -3.95
CA ALA A 322 8.98 20.09 -2.84
C ALA A 322 8.50 20.70 -1.52
N ALA A 323 8.09 21.97 -1.53
CA ALA A 323 7.59 22.66 -0.35
C ALA A 323 6.32 22.01 0.21
N ALA A 324 5.41 21.54 -0.66
CA ALA A 324 4.20 20.84 -0.22
C ALA A 324 4.51 19.49 0.44
N VAL A 325 5.44 18.71 -0.13
CA VAL A 325 5.88 17.43 0.44
C VAL A 325 6.57 17.63 1.79
N VAL A 326 7.43 18.64 1.92
CA VAL A 326 8.11 18.95 3.19
C VAL A 326 7.10 19.38 4.26
N ARG A 327 6.13 20.25 3.91
CA ARG A 327 5.04 20.61 4.83
C ARG A 327 4.22 19.39 5.25
N ALA A 328 3.87 18.53 4.30
CA ALA A 328 3.14 17.29 4.57
C ALA A 328 3.90 16.35 5.50
N ALA A 329 5.23 16.22 5.32
CA ALA A 329 6.09 15.42 6.19
C ALA A 329 6.13 15.98 7.63
N ILE A 330 6.27 17.30 7.79
CA ILE A 330 6.27 17.96 9.11
C ILE A 330 4.93 17.76 9.82
N VAL A 331 3.81 18.01 9.12
CA VAL A 331 2.47 17.83 9.69
C VAL A 331 2.22 16.37 10.04
N GLY A 332 2.60 15.44 9.16
CA GLY A 332 2.46 14.00 9.41
C GLY A 332 3.23 13.56 10.67
N LEU A 333 4.47 14.03 10.83
CA LEU A 333 5.27 13.74 12.01
C LEU A 333 4.67 14.38 13.28
N ALA A 334 4.17 15.61 13.19
CA ALA A 334 3.57 16.34 14.31
C ALA A 334 2.27 15.71 14.81
N ILE A 335 1.49 15.07 13.93
CA ILE A 335 0.29 14.32 14.30
C ILE A 335 0.67 12.96 14.92
N ALA A 336 1.63 12.26 14.31
CA ALA A 336 1.97 10.89 14.69
C ALA A 336 2.76 10.80 16.01
N THR A 337 3.66 11.76 16.24
CA THR A 337 4.64 11.74 17.35
C THR A 337 4.60 13.07 18.10
N GLY A 338 4.53 13.03 19.44
CA GLY A 338 4.33 14.22 20.27
C GLY A 338 5.60 15.07 20.47
N PRO A 339 5.45 16.33 20.96
CA PRO A 339 6.55 17.29 21.12
C PRO A 339 7.59 16.89 22.20
N ALA A 340 7.29 15.89 23.02
CA ALA A 340 8.26 15.36 24.00
C ALA A 340 9.28 14.39 23.36
N ASP A 341 8.95 13.79 22.20
CA ASP A 341 9.80 12.80 21.54
C ASP A 341 10.68 13.43 20.46
N TRP A 342 10.26 14.57 19.90
CA TRP A 342 11.03 15.30 18.91
C TRP A 342 10.72 16.81 18.90
N GLN A 343 11.68 17.59 18.40
CA GLN A 343 11.57 19.04 18.22
C GLN A 343 11.83 19.46 16.76
N LEU A 344 11.18 20.53 16.33
CA LEU A 344 11.30 21.12 15.00
C LEU A 344 12.16 22.39 15.06
N VAL A 345 13.16 22.48 14.18
CA VAL A 345 13.92 23.71 13.97
C VAL A 345 13.85 24.10 12.50
N ILE A 346 13.44 25.34 12.24
CA ILE A 346 13.37 25.90 10.89
C ILE A 346 14.52 26.89 10.71
N VAL A 347 15.34 26.67 9.70
CA VAL A 347 16.43 27.57 9.29
C VAL A 347 16.09 28.18 7.95
N THR A 348 15.71 29.46 7.94
CA THR A 348 15.16 30.14 6.75
C THR A 348 15.41 31.64 6.78
N GLU A 349 15.59 32.24 5.61
CA GLU A 349 15.54 33.71 5.41
C GLU A 349 14.13 34.19 5.02
N GLN A 350 13.16 33.28 4.90
CA GLN A 350 11.77 33.55 4.50
C GLN A 350 10.79 33.13 5.60
N PRO A 351 10.80 33.80 6.77
CA PRO A 351 10.01 33.37 7.93
C PRO A 351 8.49 33.35 7.65
N ASP A 352 8.00 34.20 6.75
CA ASP A 352 6.56 34.25 6.42
C ASP A 352 6.06 32.97 5.75
N ALA A 353 6.90 32.33 4.91
CA ALA A 353 6.57 31.05 4.27
C ALA A 353 6.39 29.90 5.26
N TRP A 354 6.98 30.05 6.45
CA TRP A 354 6.95 29.07 7.55
C TRP A 354 6.08 29.51 8.72
N SER A 355 5.39 30.65 8.64
CA SER A 355 4.58 31.23 9.72
C SER A 355 3.56 30.25 10.33
N TRP A 356 3.04 29.31 9.52
CA TRP A 356 2.11 28.27 9.94
C TRP A 356 2.69 27.31 11.00
N VAL A 357 4.01 27.07 11.03
CA VAL A 357 4.64 26.16 12.01
C VAL A 357 4.59 26.70 13.44
N ARG A 358 4.35 28.01 13.62
CA ARG A 358 4.24 28.63 14.94
C ARG A 358 3.08 28.11 15.78
N GLN A 359 2.11 27.45 15.13
CA GLN A 359 0.99 26.80 15.81
C GLN A 359 1.34 25.38 16.30
N LEU A 360 2.48 24.82 15.87
CA LEU A 360 2.89 23.47 16.28
C LEU A 360 3.62 23.52 17.63
N PRO A 361 3.25 22.65 18.59
CA PRO A 361 3.93 22.59 19.88
C PRO A 361 5.37 22.09 19.76
N HIS A 362 5.73 21.44 18.63
CA HIS A 362 7.07 20.92 18.35
C HIS A 362 8.09 22.02 18.02
N LEU A 363 7.64 23.23 17.67
CA LEU A 363 8.55 24.34 17.41
C LEU A 363 9.14 24.94 18.70
N ALA A 364 8.46 24.75 19.83
CA ALA A 364 8.91 25.19 21.13
C ALA A 364 9.99 24.24 21.65
N ASP A 365 11.11 24.79 22.12
CA ASP A 365 12.10 24.01 22.85
C ASP A 365 11.61 23.64 24.26
N GLY A 366 12.42 22.88 25.01
CA GLY A 366 12.10 22.50 26.40
C GLY A 366 11.92 23.67 27.38
N VAL A 367 12.19 24.92 26.97
CA VAL A 367 12.01 26.16 27.73
C VAL A 367 10.86 27.02 27.14
N GLY A 368 10.24 26.59 26.04
CA GLY A 368 9.11 27.25 25.39
C GLY A 368 9.49 28.24 24.28
N ALA A 369 10.76 28.37 23.90
CA ALA A 369 11.17 29.28 22.84
C ALA A 369 10.99 28.62 21.46
N ALA A 370 10.21 29.27 20.59
CA ALA A 370 10.07 28.86 19.20
C ALA A 370 11.40 28.99 18.45
N ARG A 371 11.88 27.93 17.78
CA ARG A 371 13.16 27.93 17.06
C ARG A 371 12.98 28.05 15.54
N MET A 372 12.56 29.23 15.10
CA MET A 372 12.77 29.70 13.73
C MET A 372 13.99 30.60 13.74
N VAL A 373 15.01 30.25 12.95
CA VAL A 373 16.35 30.81 13.05
C VAL A 373 16.81 31.28 11.67
N ASP A 374 17.34 32.48 11.56
CA ASP A 374 18.00 32.97 10.35
C ASP A 374 19.50 32.61 10.30
N THR A 375 20.21 32.93 9.23
CA THR A 375 21.65 32.60 9.13
C THR A 375 22.49 33.25 10.24
N ARG A 376 22.11 34.44 10.71
CA ARG A 376 22.85 35.19 11.73
C ARG A 376 22.68 34.55 13.09
N GLU A 377 21.44 34.26 13.48
CA GLU A 377 21.15 33.58 14.74
C GLU A 377 21.76 32.17 14.75
N LEU A 378 21.79 31.48 13.60
CA LEU A 378 22.45 30.18 13.48
C LEU A 378 23.96 30.25 13.75
N LEU A 379 24.62 31.33 13.31
CA LEU A 379 26.03 31.58 13.62
C LEU A 379 26.24 31.79 15.11
N GLU A 380 25.36 32.53 15.77
CA GLU A 380 25.41 32.78 17.22
C GLU A 380 25.24 31.46 17.99
N LEU A 381 24.21 30.67 17.67
CA LEU A 381 23.98 29.34 18.27
C LEU A 381 25.16 28.38 18.07
N SER A 382 25.79 28.40 16.89
CA SER A 382 26.96 27.57 16.60
C SER A 382 28.19 27.95 17.43
N ARG A 383 28.32 29.23 17.81
CA ARG A 383 29.42 29.74 18.66
C ARG A 383 29.18 29.42 20.13
N GLU A 384 27.93 29.49 20.56
CA GLU A 384 27.52 29.21 21.93
C GLU A 384 27.54 27.71 22.27
N GLY A 385 27.67 26.83 21.26
CA GLY A 385 27.73 25.39 21.48
C GLY A 385 26.42 24.84 22.03
N VAL A 386 25.29 25.45 21.67
CA VAL A 386 23.97 25.06 22.17
C VAL A 386 23.72 23.61 21.78
N ALA A 387 23.65 22.74 22.80
CA ALA A 387 23.16 21.39 22.63
C ALA A 387 21.64 21.47 22.38
N TRP A 388 21.23 21.07 21.19
CA TRP A 388 19.83 20.93 20.86
C TRP A 388 19.28 19.87 21.83
N THR A 389 18.14 20.17 22.46
CA THR A 389 17.69 19.46 23.67
C THR A 389 17.62 17.93 23.51
N GLY A 390 17.53 17.19 24.63
CA GLY A 390 17.66 15.72 24.69
C GLY A 390 16.61 14.87 23.97
N CYS A 391 15.87 15.42 23.00
CA CYS A 391 14.96 14.70 22.11
C CYS A 391 15.42 14.77 20.65
N HIS A 392 14.84 13.93 19.79
CA HIS A 392 15.20 13.89 18.37
C HIS A 392 14.92 15.24 17.69
N THR A 393 15.88 15.81 16.97
CA THR A 393 15.67 17.11 16.29
C THR A 393 15.59 16.97 14.78
N VAL A 394 14.51 17.48 14.20
CA VAL A 394 14.34 17.62 12.76
C VAL A 394 14.65 19.06 12.36
N VAL A 395 15.69 19.23 11.54
CA VAL A 395 16.09 20.52 10.99
C VAL A 395 15.54 20.65 9.57
N VAL A 396 14.82 21.73 9.30
CA VAL A 396 14.28 22.02 7.96
C VAL A 396 14.87 23.32 7.47
N THR A 397 15.32 23.34 6.22
CA THR A 397 15.84 24.55 5.59
C THR A 397 15.42 24.64 4.13
N ASP A 398 15.17 25.86 3.67
CA ASP A 398 15.02 26.22 2.25
C ASP A 398 16.32 26.83 1.67
N MET A 399 17.39 26.88 2.47
CA MET A 399 18.69 27.46 2.12
C MET A 399 19.71 26.37 1.74
N ALA A 400 19.50 25.71 0.60
CA ALA A 400 20.33 24.56 0.20
C ALA A 400 21.83 24.88 0.13
N GLU A 401 22.23 26.12 -0.17
CA GLU A 401 23.63 26.56 -0.18
C GLU A 401 24.32 26.46 1.19
N GLN A 402 23.58 26.54 2.30
CA GLN A 402 24.13 26.40 3.65
C GLN A 402 24.58 24.96 3.97
N LEU A 403 24.18 23.98 3.14
CA LEU A 403 24.62 22.59 3.26
C LEU A 403 25.78 22.27 2.30
N SER A 404 25.94 23.03 1.22
CA SER A 404 26.98 22.77 0.21
C SER A 404 28.37 23.20 0.67
N LEU A 405 28.48 24.32 1.41
CA LEU A 405 29.74 24.88 1.87
C LEU A 405 30.23 24.20 3.16
N ARG A 406 31.48 23.71 3.17
CA ARG A 406 32.09 23.05 4.35
C ARG A 406 32.09 23.94 5.60
N THR A 407 32.22 25.24 5.41
CA THR A 407 32.31 26.24 6.48
C THR A 407 30.98 26.87 6.84
N ALA A 408 29.89 26.50 6.16
CA ALA A 408 28.59 27.08 6.46
C ALA A 408 28.13 26.70 7.87
N PRO A 409 27.50 27.63 8.60
CA PRO A 409 27.05 27.43 9.98
C PRO A 409 26.12 26.23 10.12
N LEU A 410 25.18 26.04 9.20
CA LEU A 410 24.25 24.89 9.24
C LEU A 410 24.99 23.55 9.15
N ARG A 411 25.95 23.44 8.23
CA ARG A 411 26.73 22.21 8.07
C ARG A 411 27.60 21.90 9.28
N ARG A 412 28.14 22.92 9.97
CA ARG A 412 28.89 22.75 11.21
C ARG A 412 28.02 22.30 12.37
N LEU A 413 26.78 22.78 12.41
CA LEU A 413 25.82 22.39 13.43
C LEU A 413 25.32 20.94 13.25
N MET A 414 25.33 20.42 12.02
CA MET A 414 24.96 19.04 11.70
C MET A 414 26.14 18.05 11.67
N ALA A 415 27.36 18.50 11.93
CA ALA A 415 28.59 17.69 11.93
C ALA A 415 28.98 17.30 13.35
#